data_AF-A0A448ZC74-F1
#
_entry.id   AF-A0A448ZC74-F1
#
_cell.length_a   1.000
_cell.length_b   1.000
_cell.length_c   1.000
_cell.angle_alpha   90.00
_cell.angle_beta   90.00
_cell.angle_gamma   90.00
#
_symmetry.space_group_name_H-M   'P 1'
#
loop_
_entity.id
_entity.type
_entity.pdbx_description
1 polymer ?
#
loop_
_entity_poly.entity_id
_entity_poly.type
_entity_poly.pdbx_seq_one_letter_code
_entity_poly.pdbx_strand_id
1 'polypeptide(L)'
;MCNLAVVGADADATGPARSNAGNDCRSIQATVQLDIDDQTRHSTYLLPAPYEGFNHRVGAKTMKKITVRNARNQSEFDLTLDEAAFELVECPTELSTEDFYAIQEGNEKLKEDYYKEVSDFVKQKLGCDKVVCIHSQVRNESKSDGKVVGSGVSRYATVPHTDNSPVSSDVSALRILEEHKDTTKYRRYAYINLWRNISEEPIQNFPLAVMDERSAVKPDDYIPKDFIYDHSSIVQWSLSARHYDVHRWYYFHRMTKSEGILFKQTDSDFTKTGRSCFHMAVPVPGAPVDAPPRESIELRMYCYWKKHADTADELDTMPTNRSIHRHCIRDPRESLLDQPLGKASSGQLLKALLGRIPLLGERILAPAFAALCAFVGMLVRRHPPKTMPNLPYSGNPEDYFDRFLREMQALPSQPQFVIDDVRTRIDGCGEIEGIQLVTQNLVDDRNQKNGTAALRAIEKQEVVAYLLHNEQYMAVSRKHLDLVLL
;
A
#
# COMPACT_ATOMS: atom_id res chain seq x y z
N MET A 1 -20.06 -32.12 -21.18
CA MET A 1 -19.45 -33.44 -20.93
C MET A 1 -17.96 -33.25 -20.65
N CYS A 2 -17.57 -33.34 -19.38
CA CYS A 2 -16.28 -33.89 -18.94
C CYS A 2 -16.43 -34.10 -17.42
N ASN A 3 -16.68 -35.35 -17.06
CA ASN A 3 -16.86 -35.85 -15.71
C ASN A 3 -15.53 -35.75 -14.94
N LEU A 4 -15.52 -35.13 -13.75
CA LEU A 4 -14.50 -35.43 -12.76
C LEU A 4 -15.00 -36.61 -11.91
N ALA A 5 -14.27 -37.72 -12.03
CA ALA A 5 -14.53 -38.96 -11.35
C ALA A 5 -14.22 -38.84 -9.84
N VAL A 6 -15.18 -39.34 -9.07
CA VAL A 6 -15.03 -39.78 -7.67
C VAL A 6 -14.01 -40.91 -7.65
N VAL A 7 -12.96 -40.81 -6.82
CA VAL A 7 -12.07 -41.94 -6.52
C VAL A 7 -12.27 -42.29 -5.05
N GLY A 8 -12.63 -43.57 -4.84
CA GLY A 8 -13.19 -44.12 -3.62
C GLY A 8 -12.22 -44.25 -2.45
N ALA A 9 -12.83 -44.27 -1.27
CA ALA A 9 -12.23 -44.69 -0.02
C ALA A 9 -12.24 -46.23 0.06
N ASP A 10 -11.09 -46.81 0.38
CA ASP A 10 -11.02 -48.20 0.82
C ASP A 10 -11.67 -48.33 2.21
N ALA A 11 -12.62 -49.26 2.30
CA ALA A 11 -13.26 -49.70 3.51
C ALA A 11 -12.57 -50.97 4.01
N ASP A 12 -11.89 -50.91 5.14
CA ASP A 12 -11.94 -51.97 6.17
C ASP A 12 -11.18 -51.57 7.44
N ALA A 13 -11.92 -51.37 8.53
CA ALA A 13 -11.47 -51.61 9.91
C ALA A 13 -12.65 -51.31 10.85
N THR A 14 -13.47 -52.32 11.11
CA THR A 14 -14.52 -52.31 12.13
C THR A 14 -13.88 -52.37 13.52
N GLY A 15 -14.07 -51.32 14.31
CA GLY A 15 -13.73 -51.27 15.74
C GLY A 15 -14.62 -50.25 16.45
N PRO A 16 -15.09 -50.50 17.68
CA PRO A 16 -16.10 -49.66 18.30
C PRO A 16 -15.53 -48.27 18.55
N ALA A 17 -16.25 -47.25 18.07
CA ALA A 17 -15.96 -45.85 18.31
C ALA A 17 -16.01 -45.59 19.82
N ARG A 18 -14.84 -45.60 20.45
CA ARG A 18 -14.65 -45.01 21.77
C ARG A 18 -14.76 -43.50 21.60
N SER A 19 -15.72 -42.93 22.33
CA SER A 19 -15.88 -41.49 22.52
C SER A 19 -14.59 -40.89 23.09
N ASN A 20 -13.73 -40.35 22.23
CA ASN A 20 -12.61 -39.51 22.64
C ASN A 20 -13.10 -38.09 22.89
N ALA A 21 -13.81 -37.91 24.01
CA ALA A 21 -13.85 -36.63 24.69
C ALA A 21 -12.45 -36.38 25.27
N GLY A 22 -11.59 -35.67 24.52
CA GLY A 22 -10.25 -35.31 25.00
C GLY A 22 -9.13 -35.22 23.97
N ASN A 23 -9.39 -34.83 22.71
CA ASN A 23 -8.30 -34.48 21.80
C ASN A 23 -7.99 -32.99 21.92
N ASP A 24 -7.26 -32.63 22.97
CA ASP A 24 -6.62 -31.32 23.11
C ASP A 24 -5.53 -31.22 22.03
N CYS A 25 -5.95 -30.86 20.82
CA CYS A 25 -5.10 -30.85 19.65
C CYS A 25 -4.10 -29.69 19.82
N ARG A 26 -2.90 -29.97 20.34
CA ARG A 26 -1.82 -28.99 20.54
C ARG A 26 -1.46 -28.24 19.25
N SER A 27 -1.74 -28.82 18.09
CA SER A 27 -1.56 -28.19 16.78
C SER A 27 -2.30 -28.95 15.70
N ILE A 28 -2.72 -28.24 14.64
CA ILE A 28 -3.27 -28.84 13.43
C ILE A 28 -2.28 -28.74 12.26
N GLN A 29 -2.34 -29.71 11.36
CA GLN A 29 -1.63 -29.65 10.07
C GLN A 29 -2.59 -29.10 9.02
N ALA A 30 -2.21 -28.00 8.37
CA ALA A 30 -2.99 -27.38 7.31
C ALA A 30 -2.19 -27.34 6.01
N THR A 31 -2.85 -27.56 4.88
CA THR A 31 -2.26 -27.30 3.56
C THR A 31 -2.76 -25.94 3.09
N VAL A 32 -1.84 -24.99 2.94
CA VAL A 32 -2.15 -23.58 2.68
C VAL A 32 -1.52 -23.14 1.37
N GLN A 33 -2.21 -22.23 0.69
CA GLN A 33 -1.73 -21.64 -0.55
C GLN A 33 -0.89 -20.41 -0.22
N LEU A 34 0.39 -20.42 -0.57
CA LEU A 34 1.32 -19.30 -0.40
C LEU A 34 1.75 -18.73 -1.75
N ASP A 35 2.09 -17.45 -1.77
CA ASP A 35 2.50 -16.74 -2.97
C ASP A 35 3.98 -17.00 -3.31
N ILE A 36 4.27 -17.12 -4.60
CA ILE A 36 5.65 -17.14 -5.11
C ILE A 36 5.95 -15.73 -5.60
N ASP A 37 7.04 -15.14 -5.09
CA ASP A 37 7.59 -13.91 -5.65
C ASP A 37 8.16 -14.20 -7.04
N ASP A 38 7.31 -13.97 -8.05
CA ASP A 38 7.64 -14.08 -9.47
C ASP A 38 8.27 -12.79 -10.02
N GLN A 39 8.68 -11.87 -9.13
CA GLN A 39 9.24 -10.55 -9.46
C GLN A 39 8.27 -9.65 -10.23
N THR A 40 6.96 -9.92 -10.14
CA THR A 40 5.92 -9.07 -10.71
C THR A 40 5.03 -8.49 -9.61
N ARG A 41 4.45 -7.29 -9.88
CA ARG A 41 3.46 -6.70 -8.98
C ARG A 41 2.10 -7.33 -9.23
N HIS A 42 1.59 -8.03 -8.22
CA HIS A 42 0.29 -8.71 -8.30
C HIS A 42 -0.84 -7.71 -8.14
N SER A 43 -1.93 -7.91 -8.87
CA SER A 43 -3.12 -7.06 -8.78
C SER A 43 -4.40 -7.86 -8.94
N THR A 44 -5.42 -7.47 -8.18
CA THR A 44 -6.78 -7.99 -8.27
C THR A 44 -7.75 -6.82 -8.34
N TYR A 45 -8.64 -6.86 -9.33
CA TYR A 45 -9.72 -5.91 -9.48
C TYR A 45 -10.91 -6.53 -8.76
N LEU A 46 -11.42 -5.85 -7.76
CA LEU A 46 -12.44 -6.44 -6.87
C LEU A 46 -13.88 -6.21 -7.36
N LEU A 47 -14.04 -5.50 -8.47
CA LEU A 47 -15.30 -5.33 -9.19
C LEU A 47 -15.36 -6.31 -10.37
N PRO A 48 -16.54 -6.46 -11.02
CA PRO A 48 -16.61 -7.16 -12.30
C PRO A 48 -15.52 -6.68 -13.25
N ALA A 49 -14.96 -7.62 -14.02
CA ALA A 49 -13.91 -7.32 -14.99
C ALA A 49 -14.28 -6.09 -15.82
N PRO A 50 -13.42 -5.05 -15.89
CA PRO A 50 -13.76 -3.78 -16.53
C PRO A 50 -14.03 -3.94 -18.04
N TYR A 51 -13.56 -5.04 -18.64
CA TYR A 51 -13.84 -5.43 -20.01
C TYR A 51 -13.65 -6.94 -20.21
N GLU A 52 -14.23 -7.48 -21.29
CA GLU A 52 -14.09 -8.89 -21.67
C GLU A 52 -12.62 -9.22 -21.99
N GLY A 53 -12.09 -10.28 -21.39
CA GLY A 53 -10.68 -10.66 -21.52
C GLY A 53 -9.72 -9.97 -20.54
N PHE A 54 -10.21 -9.18 -19.59
CA PHE A 54 -9.40 -8.66 -18.49
C PHE A 54 -8.86 -9.81 -17.63
N ASN A 55 -7.54 -9.88 -17.49
CA ASN A 55 -6.87 -10.89 -16.66
C ASN A 55 -6.29 -10.26 -15.40
N HIS A 56 -6.70 -10.77 -14.25
CA HIS A 56 -6.03 -10.46 -12.98
C HIS A 56 -4.58 -10.96 -13.00
N ARG A 57 -3.67 -10.18 -12.41
CA ARG A 57 -2.31 -10.64 -12.14
C ARG A 57 -2.25 -11.20 -10.73
N VAL A 58 -2.77 -12.41 -10.57
CA VAL A 58 -2.90 -13.06 -9.25
C VAL A 58 -1.59 -13.64 -8.69
N GLY A 59 -0.54 -13.68 -9.52
CA GLY A 59 0.76 -14.26 -9.16
C GLY A 59 0.78 -15.79 -9.19
N ALA A 60 1.98 -16.35 -9.26
CA ALA A 60 2.17 -17.79 -9.07
C ALA A 60 1.99 -18.17 -7.59
N LYS A 61 1.41 -19.35 -7.32
CA LYS A 61 1.14 -19.84 -5.96
C LYS A 61 1.60 -21.28 -5.79
N THR A 62 1.90 -21.67 -4.56
CA THR A 62 2.28 -23.06 -4.22
C THR A 62 1.60 -23.52 -2.94
N MET A 63 1.29 -24.82 -2.87
CA MET A 63 0.69 -25.43 -1.69
C MET A 63 1.80 -25.86 -0.73
N LYS A 64 1.72 -25.42 0.53
CA LYS A 64 2.64 -25.79 1.59
C LYS A 64 1.89 -26.39 2.77
N LYS A 65 2.47 -27.41 3.39
CA LYS A 65 1.98 -27.94 4.66
C LYS A 65 2.59 -27.11 5.79
N ILE A 66 1.75 -26.57 6.65
CA ILE A 66 2.17 -25.79 7.81
C ILE A 66 1.58 -26.40 9.09
N THR A 67 2.22 -26.10 10.21
CA THR A 67 1.71 -26.42 11.54
C THR A 67 1.09 -25.16 12.15
N VAL A 68 -0.18 -25.24 12.54
CA VAL A 68 -0.87 -24.16 13.27
C VAL A 68 -1.06 -24.62 14.71
N ARG A 69 -0.41 -23.94 15.66
CA ARG A 69 -0.40 -24.32 17.08
C ARG A 69 -1.65 -23.82 17.81
N ASN A 70 -2.19 -24.63 18.71
CA ASN A 70 -3.28 -24.21 19.57
C ASN A 70 -2.72 -23.34 20.71
N ALA A 71 -3.05 -22.05 20.70
CA ALA A 71 -2.54 -21.06 21.66
C ALA A 71 -3.45 -20.90 22.90
N ARG A 72 -4.34 -21.86 23.19
CA ARG A 72 -5.22 -21.80 24.37
C ARG A 72 -4.43 -21.67 25.68
N ASN A 73 -3.32 -22.37 25.83
CA ASN A 73 -2.42 -22.16 26.95
C ASN A 73 -1.49 -20.97 26.68
N GLN A 74 -2.00 -19.75 26.82
CA GLN A 74 -1.26 -18.53 26.52
C GLN A 74 0.05 -18.41 27.31
N SER A 75 0.17 -19.00 28.50
CA SER A 75 1.41 -18.95 29.28
C SER A 75 2.61 -19.65 28.61
N GLU A 76 2.37 -20.55 27.66
CA GLU A 76 3.42 -21.20 26.86
C GLU A 76 3.95 -20.29 25.74
N PHE A 77 3.22 -19.24 25.39
CA PHE A 77 3.49 -18.41 24.24
C PHE A 77 3.40 -16.93 24.61
N ASP A 78 4.50 -16.20 24.49
CA ASP A 78 4.51 -14.74 24.63
C ASP A 78 3.83 -14.07 23.42
N LEU A 79 2.49 -14.11 23.39
CA LEU A 79 1.62 -13.66 22.29
C LEU A 79 0.86 -12.40 22.68
N THR A 80 1.62 -11.33 22.94
CA THR A 80 1.05 -10.01 23.18
C THR A 80 0.91 -9.24 21.87
N LEU A 81 -0.02 -8.28 21.84
CA LEU A 81 -0.28 -7.48 20.64
C LEU A 81 0.94 -6.68 20.17
N ASP A 82 1.76 -6.18 21.09
CA ASP A 82 2.96 -5.39 20.77
C ASP A 82 4.13 -6.25 20.28
N GLU A 83 4.23 -7.50 20.75
CA GLU A 83 5.35 -8.38 20.40
C GLU A 83 5.03 -9.28 19.20
N ALA A 84 3.88 -9.97 19.23
CA ALA A 84 3.49 -10.97 18.24
C ALA A 84 2.55 -10.44 17.14
N ALA A 85 2.09 -9.19 17.27
CA ALA A 85 1.07 -8.54 16.44
C ALA A 85 -0.38 -9.03 16.67
N PHE A 86 -0.61 -9.93 17.64
CA PHE A 86 -1.94 -10.38 18.02
C PHE A 86 -2.00 -10.84 19.48
N GLU A 87 -3.21 -10.90 20.04
CA GLU A 87 -3.50 -11.49 21.35
C GLU A 87 -4.96 -11.98 21.42
N LEU A 88 -5.23 -12.96 22.28
CA LEU A 88 -6.60 -13.35 22.64
C LEU A 88 -7.10 -12.46 23.77
N VAL A 89 -8.33 -11.98 23.64
CA VAL A 89 -8.96 -11.10 24.63
C VAL A 89 -10.34 -11.61 25.03
N GLU A 90 -10.70 -11.35 26.28
CA GLU A 90 -12.09 -11.40 26.70
C GLU A 90 -12.78 -10.10 26.28
N CYS A 91 -13.79 -10.21 25.42
CA CYS A 91 -14.55 -9.09 24.88
C CYS A 91 -16.03 -9.51 24.80
N PRO A 92 -16.70 -9.71 25.95
CA PRO A 92 -18.10 -10.11 25.97
C PRO A 92 -18.99 -9.06 25.28
N THR A 93 -20.10 -9.52 24.69
CA THR A 93 -21.12 -8.67 24.05
C THR A 93 -22.51 -9.21 24.40
N GLU A 94 -23.48 -8.32 24.47
CA GLU A 94 -24.89 -8.68 24.65
C GLU A 94 -25.59 -8.98 23.31
N LEU A 95 -24.95 -8.69 22.17
CA LEU A 95 -25.52 -8.93 20.85
C LEU A 95 -25.73 -10.42 20.57
N SER A 96 -26.87 -10.74 19.98
CA SER A 96 -27.21 -12.07 19.46
C SER A 96 -26.51 -12.33 18.12
N THR A 97 -26.48 -13.59 17.69
CA THR A 97 -25.99 -13.95 16.35
C THR A 97 -26.76 -13.20 15.26
N GLU A 98 -28.08 -13.07 15.41
CA GLU A 98 -28.98 -12.38 14.49
C GLU A 98 -28.69 -10.88 14.40
N ASP A 99 -28.33 -10.23 15.52
CA ASP A 99 -27.97 -8.80 15.51
C ASP A 99 -26.74 -8.53 14.62
N PHE A 100 -25.74 -9.42 14.63
CA PHE A 100 -24.59 -9.30 13.74
C PHE A 100 -24.96 -9.44 12.26
N TYR A 101 -25.89 -10.33 11.93
CA TYR A 101 -26.42 -10.42 10.57
C TYR A 101 -27.22 -9.17 10.20
N ALA A 102 -28.02 -8.63 11.11
CA ALA A 102 -28.75 -7.39 10.90
C ALA A 102 -27.80 -6.19 10.68
N ILE A 103 -26.66 -6.13 11.38
CA ILE A 103 -25.60 -5.15 11.12
C ILE A 103 -25.09 -5.27 9.68
N GLN A 104 -24.80 -6.49 9.23
CA GLN A 104 -24.33 -6.75 7.87
C GLN A 104 -25.36 -6.34 6.82
N GLU A 105 -26.64 -6.54 7.11
CA GLU A 105 -27.78 -6.17 6.26
C GLU A 105 -28.11 -4.66 6.26
N GLY A 106 -27.40 -3.86 7.06
CA GLY A 106 -27.51 -2.38 7.05
C GLY A 106 -28.27 -1.78 8.23
N ASN A 107 -28.43 -2.50 9.34
CA ASN A 107 -28.96 -1.92 10.58
C ASN A 107 -27.92 -0.98 11.21
N GLU A 108 -28.00 0.31 10.89
CA GLU A 108 -27.04 1.32 11.35
C GLU A 108 -27.07 1.51 12.87
N LYS A 109 -28.22 1.35 13.55
CA LYS A 109 -28.27 1.51 15.01
C LYS A 109 -27.49 0.40 15.72
N LEU A 110 -27.72 -0.86 15.37
CA LEU A 110 -26.96 -1.98 15.95
C LEU A 110 -25.46 -1.86 15.63
N LYS A 111 -25.14 -1.36 14.44
CA LYS A 111 -23.76 -1.11 14.01
C LYS A 111 -23.10 -0.04 14.87
N GLU A 112 -23.76 1.09 15.10
CA GLU A 112 -23.27 2.16 15.98
C GLU A 112 -23.08 1.64 17.42
N ASP A 113 -24.05 0.91 17.95
CA ASP A 113 -24.00 0.35 19.31
C ASP A 113 -22.83 -0.65 19.44
N TYR A 114 -22.65 -1.56 18.47
CA TYR A 114 -21.52 -2.51 18.44
C TYR A 114 -20.16 -1.80 18.27
N TYR A 115 -20.08 -0.83 17.36
CA TYR A 115 -18.83 -0.11 17.09
C TYR A 115 -18.42 0.68 18.33
N LYS A 116 -19.39 1.24 19.07
CA LYS A 116 -19.14 1.90 20.34
C LYS A 116 -18.67 0.92 21.42
N GLU A 117 -19.34 -0.23 21.58
CA GLU A 117 -18.95 -1.28 22.53
C GLU A 117 -17.47 -1.66 22.35
N VAL A 118 -17.09 -2.00 21.11
CA VAL A 118 -15.71 -2.41 20.81
C VAL A 118 -14.73 -1.24 20.93
N SER A 119 -15.12 -0.02 20.50
CA SER A 119 -14.25 1.15 20.63
C SER A 119 -13.92 1.47 22.08
N ASP A 120 -14.90 1.39 22.98
CA ASP A 120 -14.71 1.64 24.41
C ASP A 120 -13.78 0.58 25.03
N PHE A 121 -13.99 -0.70 24.70
CA PHE A 121 -13.11 -1.79 25.09
C PHE A 121 -11.66 -1.58 24.61
N VAL A 122 -11.47 -1.27 23.33
CA VAL A 122 -10.13 -1.09 22.74
C VAL A 122 -9.43 0.15 23.30
N LYS A 123 -10.17 1.25 23.54
CA LYS A 123 -9.63 2.42 24.24
C LYS A 123 -9.12 2.08 25.62
N GLN A 124 -9.94 1.37 26.41
CA GLN A 124 -9.56 0.97 27.77
C GLN A 124 -8.35 0.04 27.77
N LYS A 125 -8.34 -0.95 26.87
CA LYS A 125 -7.29 -1.97 26.82
C LYS A 125 -5.95 -1.41 26.33
N LEU A 126 -5.97 -0.56 25.31
CA LEU A 126 -4.76 -0.07 24.65
C LEU A 126 -4.31 1.33 25.11
N GLY A 127 -5.13 2.02 25.90
CA GLY A 127 -4.85 3.39 26.36
C GLY A 127 -4.82 4.41 25.23
N CYS A 128 -5.46 4.13 24.09
CA CYS A 128 -5.52 5.06 22.97
C CYS A 128 -6.53 6.19 23.22
N ASP A 129 -6.27 7.37 22.66
CA ASP A 129 -7.12 8.54 22.80
C ASP A 129 -8.35 8.50 21.87
N LYS A 130 -8.19 7.89 20.70
CA LYS A 130 -9.23 7.81 19.67
C LYS A 130 -9.24 6.42 19.05
N VAL A 131 -10.45 5.92 18.80
CA VAL A 131 -10.71 4.74 17.97
C VAL A 131 -11.72 5.16 16.92
N VAL A 132 -11.47 4.77 15.67
CA VAL A 132 -12.40 4.95 14.56
C VAL A 132 -12.60 3.60 13.88
N CYS A 133 -13.80 3.04 14.03
CA CYS A 133 -14.22 1.84 13.31
C CYS A 133 -14.59 2.18 11.87
N ILE A 134 -13.97 1.51 10.90
CA ILE A 134 -14.12 1.84 9.47
C ILE A 134 -15.00 0.85 8.73
N HIS A 135 -14.99 -0.42 9.14
CA HIS A 135 -15.67 -1.48 8.40
C HIS A 135 -15.84 -2.72 9.30
N SER A 136 -16.98 -3.39 9.18
CA SER A 136 -17.20 -4.72 9.74
C SER A 136 -17.64 -5.67 8.65
N GLN A 137 -17.22 -6.93 8.76
CA GLN A 137 -17.56 -7.98 7.81
C GLN A 137 -17.96 -9.24 8.55
N VAL A 138 -19.20 -9.68 8.37
CA VAL A 138 -19.67 -11.01 8.78
C VAL A 138 -19.25 -12.04 7.73
N ARG A 139 -18.76 -13.20 8.19
CA ARG A 139 -18.36 -14.32 7.35
C ARG A 139 -19.03 -15.63 7.77
N ASN A 140 -19.64 -16.30 6.79
CA ASN A 140 -20.25 -17.64 6.91
C ASN A 140 -20.34 -18.27 5.49
N GLU A 141 -19.78 -19.46 5.30
CA GLU A 141 -19.75 -20.15 3.99
C GLU A 141 -21.15 -20.48 3.43
N SER A 142 -22.09 -20.85 4.30
CA SER A 142 -23.44 -21.26 3.89
C SER A 142 -24.38 -20.09 3.60
N LYS A 143 -24.17 -18.95 4.25
CA LYS A 143 -25.00 -17.75 4.11
C LYS A 143 -24.41 -16.71 3.14
N SER A 144 -23.23 -16.97 2.57
CA SER A 144 -22.61 -16.04 1.63
C SER A 144 -23.37 -16.00 0.31
N ASP A 145 -23.60 -14.79 -0.21
CA ASP A 145 -24.19 -14.57 -1.54
C ASP A 145 -23.18 -14.75 -2.69
N GLY A 146 -21.93 -15.13 -2.36
CA GLY A 146 -20.86 -15.36 -3.32
C GLY A 146 -20.25 -14.09 -3.90
N LYS A 147 -20.68 -12.90 -3.48
CA LYS A 147 -20.06 -11.65 -3.93
C LYS A 147 -18.69 -11.47 -3.30
N VAL A 148 -17.74 -11.03 -4.12
CA VAL A 148 -16.33 -10.79 -3.72
C VAL A 148 -16.19 -9.45 -2.99
N VAL A 149 -17.10 -8.50 -3.23
CA VAL A 149 -17.20 -7.19 -2.59
C VAL A 149 -18.65 -6.78 -2.41
N GLY A 150 -18.99 -6.20 -1.25
CA GLY A 150 -20.28 -5.55 -1.02
C GLY A 150 -20.79 -5.69 0.42
N SER A 151 -22.02 -5.24 0.65
CA SER A 151 -22.72 -5.23 1.94
C SER A 151 -23.27 -6.60 2.38
N GLY A 152 -22.73 -7.70 1.85
CA GLY A 152 -23.25 -9.05 2.09
C GLY A 152 -22.37 -9.88 3.02
N VAL A 153 -22.89 -11.04 3.44
CA VAL A 153 -22.12 -12.05 4.17
C VAL A 153 -21.04 -12.64 3.25
N SER A 154 -19.78 -12.59 3.70
CA SER A 154 -18.64 -13.05 2.91
C SER A 154 -18.25 -14.50 3.20
N ARG A 155 -17.59 -15.15 2.23
CA ARG A 155 -16.89 -16.43 2.44
C ARG A 155 -15.66 -16.27 3.34
N TYR A 156 -15.04 -17.37 3.75
CA TYR A 156 -13.80 -17.33 4.51
C TYR A 156 -12.61 -16.94 3.63
N ALA A 157 -11.70 -16.12 4.16
CA ALA A 157 -10.44 -15.82 3.49
C ALA A 157 -9.42 -16.92 3.84
N THR A 158 -9.14 -17.82 2.90
CA THR A 158 -8.31 -19.02 3.11
C THR A 158 -6.86 -18.86 2.68
N VAL A 159 -6.48 -17.69 2.17
CA VAL A 159 -5.11 -17.35 1.76
C VAL A 159 -4.52 -16.37 2.78
N PRO A 160 -3.29 -16.58 3.29
CA PRO A 160 -2.61 -15.63 4.15
C PRO A 160 -2.53 -14.23 3.55
N HIS A 161 -2.99 -13.24 4.29
CA HIS A 161 -2.95 -11.84 3.89
C HIS A 161 -2.87 -10.91 5.11
N THR A 162 -2.46 -9.67 4.86
CA THR A 162 -2.85 -8.52 5.68
C THR A 162 -3.92 -7.73 4.93
N ASP A 163 -4.85 -7.10 5.63
CA ASP A 163 -5.86 -6.22 5.03
C ASP A 163 -5.24 -4.95 4.42
N ASN A 164 -4.03 -4.61 4.84
CA ASN A 164 -3.33 -3.42 4.42
C ASN A 164 -1.81 -3.55 4.54
N SER A 165 -1.09 -2.80 3.71
CA SER A 165 0.33 -2.52 3.87
C SER A 165 0.53 -1.22 4.67
N PRO A 166 1.69 -1.00 5.31
CA PRO A 166 1.98 0.23 6.03
C PRO A 166 1.82 1.48 5.18
N VAL A 167 2.18 1.43 3.90
CA VAL A 167 2.02 2.57 2.98
C VAL A 167 0.55 2.93 2.83
N SER A 168 -0.31 1.93 2.58
CA SER A 168 -1.75 2.17 2.44
C SER A 168 -2.43 2.47 3.78
N SER A 169 -1.90 1.95 4.90
CA SER A 169 -2.34 2.30 6.26
C SER A 169 -2.00 3.74 6.60
N ASP A 170 -0.82 4.24 6.23
CA ASP A 170 -0.41 5.61 6.51
C ASP A 170 -1.32 6.62 5.79
N VAL A 171 -1.62 6.34 4.52
CA VAL A 171 -2.57 7.15 3.72
C VAL A 171 -3.96 7.14 4.38
N SER A 172 -4.45 5.95 4.74
CA SER A 172 -5.78 5.80 5.34
C SER A 172 -5.87 6.44 6.72
N ALA A 173 -4.82 6.33 7.54
CA ALA A 173 -4.78 6.91 8.87
C ALA A 173 -4.94 8.44 8.83
N LEU A 174 -4.29 9.12 7.88
CA LEU A 174 -4.43 10.56 7.68
C LEU A 174 -5.80 10.92 7.08
N ARG A 175 -6.27 10.18 6.08
CA ARG A 175 -7.59 10.40 5.46
C ARG A 175 -8.72 10.30 6.47
N ILE A 176 -8.67 9.32 7.38
CA ILE A 176 -9.69 9.13 8.42
C ILE A 176 -9.74 10.33 9.37
N LEU A 177 -8.59 10.87 9.78
CA LEU A 177 -8.57 12.08 10.63
C LEU A 177 -9.19 13.28 9.89
N GLU A 178 -8.90 13.44 8.60
CA GLU A 178 -9.48 14.47 7.75
C GLU A 178 -11.00 14.33 7.59
N GLU A 179 -11.49 13.12 7.28
CA GLU A 179 -12.93 12.80 7.15
C GLU A 179 -13.68 13.10 8.46
N HIS A 180 -13.07 12.82 9.60
CA HIS A 180 -13.60 13.14 10.93
C HIS A 180 -13.36 14.59 11.38
N LYS A 181 -12.74 15.43 10.53
CA LYS A 181 -12.36 16.83 10.84
C LYS A 181 -11.56 16.97 12.13
N ASP A 182 -10.75 15.96 12.46
CA ASP A 182 -9.97 15.90 13.68
C ASP A 182 -8.59 16.55 13.46
N THR A 183 -8.39 17.72 14.06
CA THR A 183 -7.13 18.48 13.97
C THR A 183 -6.17 18.17 15.13
N THR A 184 -6.50 17.18 15.97
CA THR A 184 -5.65 16.75 17.09
C THR A 184 -4.32 16.22 16.56
N LYS A 185 -3.22 16.66 17.18
CA LYS A 185 -1.90 16.12 16.91
C LYS A 185 -1.67 14.80 17.64
N TYR A 186 -1.93 13.69 16.94
CA TYR A 186 -1.53 12.35 17.36
C TYR A 186 -0.02 12.11 17.07
N ARG A 187 0.57 11.12 17.73
CA ARG A 187 1.99 10.72 17.62
C ARG A 187 2.18 9.26 17.20
N ARG A 188 1.14 8.44 17.31
CA ARG A 188 1.11 7.05 16.84
C ARG A 188 -0.29 6.71 16.36
N TYR A 189 -0.37 5.86 15.34
CA TYR A 189 -1.60 5.15 15.02
C TYR A 189 -1.33 3.64 14.92
N ALA A 190 -2.38 2.86 15.11
CA ALA A 190 -2.39 1.44 14.78
C ALA A 190 -3.69 1.11 14.06
N TYR A 191 -3.58 0.41 12.93
CA TYR A 191 -4.71 -0.24 12.29
C TYR A 191 -4.84 -1.63 12.90
N ILE A 192 -5.92 -1.86 13.63
CA ILE A 192 -6.21 -3.08 14.39
C ILE A 192 -7.53 -3.68 13.92
N ASN A 193 -7.59 -5.00 13.93
CA ASN A 193 -8.81 -5.77 13.74
C ASN A 193 -9.18 -6.46 15.05
N LEU A 194 -10.47 -6.47 15.37
CA LEU A 194 -11.06 -7.41 16.32
C LEU A 194 -11.81 -8.47 15.51
N TRP A 195 -11.38 -9.73 15.60
CA TRP A 195 -12.08 -10.87 15.01
C TRP A 195 -12.67 -11.75 16.11
N ARG A 196 -13.95 -12.14 15.99
CA ARG A 196 -14.63 -12.98 16.99
C ARG A 196 -15.60 -13.97 16.39
N ASN A 197 -15.93 -14.99 17.17
CA ASN A 197 -17.11 -15.82 16.96
C ASN A 197 -18.37 -14.99 17.24
N ILE A 198 -19.41 -15.17 16.43
CA ILE A 198 -20.73 -14.56 16.66
C ILE A 198 -21.82 -15.59 16.95
N SER A 199 -21.51 -16.89 16.82
CA SER A 199 -22.41 -17.98 17.18
C SER A 199 -22.38 -18.25 18.68
N GLU A 200 -23.49 -18.73 19.25
CA GLU A 200 -23.52 -19.25 20.62
C GLU A 200 -22.65 -20.51 20.77
N GLU A 201 -22.51 -21.29 19.69
CA GLU A 201 -21.68 -22.49 19.69
C GLU A 201 -20.20 -22.14 19.49
N PRO A 202 -19.27 -22.73 20.27
CA PRO A 202 -17.84 -22.52 20.07
C PRO A 202 -17.37 -23.00 18.70
N ILE A 203 -16.37 -22.31 18.13
CA ILE A 203 -15.86 -22.62 16.79
C ILE A 203 -15.29 -24.04 16.72
N GLN A 204 -15.80 -24.83 15.77
CA GLN A 204 -15.39 -26.22 15.56
C GLN A 204 -14.60 -26.43 14.26
N ASN A 205 -14.86 -25.62 13.23
CA ASN A 205 -14.21 -25.67 11.94
C ASN A 205 -13.70 -24.28 11.52
N PHE A 206 -12.74 -24.25 10.61
CA PHE A 206 -12.22 -23.01 10.02
C PHE A 206 -11.88 -21.87 11.01
N PRO A 207 -11.19 -22.11 12.14
CA PRO A 207 -10.76 -21.03 13.02
C PRO A 207 -9.86 -20.04 12.25
N LEU A 208 -9.75 -18.83 12.79
CA LEU A 208 -8.76 -17.87 12.31
C LEU A 208 -7.38 -18.32 12.80
N ALA A 209 -6.50 -18.61 11.84
CA ALA A 209 -5.07 -18.72 12.10
C ALA A 209 -4.43 -17.34 11.94
N VAL A 210 -3.57 -16.99 12.89
CA VAL A 210 -2.80 -15.75 12.96
C VAL A 210 -1.32 -16.09 13.07
N MET A 211 -0.48 -15.34 12.35
CA MET A 211 0.96 -15.55 12.35
C MET A 211 1.65 -14.61 13.33
N ASP A 212 2.59 -15.13 14.12
CA ASP A 212 3.49 -14.33 14.95
C ASP A 212 4.51 -13.64 14.04
N GLU A 213 4.42 -12.33 13.93
CA GLU A 213 5.21 -11.55 12.99
C GLU A 213 6.72 -11.62 13.24
N ARG A 214 7.15 -11.98 14.46
CA ARG A 214 8.57 -12.18 14.78
C ARG A 214 9.19 -13.35 14.01
N SER A 215 8.35 -14.22 13.46
CA SER A 215 8.77 -15.35 12.61
C SER A 215 8.85 -15.02 11.12
N ALA A 216 8.41 -13.83 10.70
CA ALA A 216 8.51 -13.40 9.31
C ALA A 216 9.93 -12.91 8.98
N VAL A 217 10.44 -13.29 7.81
CA VAL A 217 11.71 -12.80 7.26
C VAL A 217 11.44 -11.54 6.46
N LYS A 218 11.64 -10.38 7.09
CA LYS A 218 11.40 -9.05 6.49
C LYS A 218 12.62 -8.58 5.66
N PRO A 219 12.42 -7.95 4.49
CA PRO A 219 11.14 -7.72 3.79
C PRO A 219 10.70 -8.88 2.89
N ASP A 220 11.54 -9.92 2.72
CA ASP A 220 11.39 -11.00 1.73
C ASP A 220 10.06 -11.78 1.78
N ASP A 221 9.41 -11.84 2.94
CA ASP A 221 8.14 -12.55 3.09
C ASP A 221 6.91 -11.74 2.67
N TYR A 222 7.07 -10.44 2.39
CA TYR A 222 5.97 -9.50 2.18
C TYR A 222 5.84 -9.18 0.69
N ILE A 223 4.89 -9.84 0.02
CA ILE A 223 4.63 -9.62 -1.41
C ILE A 223 3.52 -8.56 -1.55
N PRO A 224 3.80 -7.38 -2.14
CA PRO A 224 2.79 -6.34 -2.32
C PRO A 224 1.77 -6.76 -3.40
N LYS A 225 0.49 -6.65 -3.04
CA LYS A 225 -0.63 -6.94 -3.93
C LYS A 225 -1.59 -5.75 -4.00
N ASP A 226 -1.86 -5.28 -5.21
CA ASP A 226 -2.82 -4.20 -5.44
C ASP A 226 -4.24 -4.73 -5.45
N PHE A 227 -5.07 -4.22 -4.55
CA PHE A 227 -6.51 -4.39 -4.56
C PHE A 227 -7.14 -3.12 -5.10
N ILE A 228 -7.75 -3.24 -6.27
CA ILE A 228 -8.26 -2.11 -7.04
C ILE A 228 -9.79 -2.11 -6.96
N TYR A 229 -10.34 -0.95 -6.58
CA TYR A 229 -11.75 -0.59 -6.56
C TYR A 229 -12.02 0.47 -7.63
N ASP A 230 -13.29 0.86 -7.83
CA ASP A 230 -13.70 1.77 -8.92
C ASP A 230 -12.88 3.08 -8.95
N HIS A 231 -12.68 3.68 -7.77
CA HIS A 231 -12.05 4.99 -7.61
C HIS A 231 -10.91 5.01 -6.58
N SER A 232 -10.44 3.83 -6.16
CA SER A 232 -9.36 3.72 -5.19
C SER A 232 -8.58 2.43 -5.33
N SER A 233 -7.39 2.39 -4.75
CA SER A 233 -6.64 1.15 -4.61
C SER A 233 -5.99 1.08 -3.23
N ILE A 234 -5.85 -0.14 -2.74
CA ILE A 234 -5.20 -0.46 -1.47
C ILE A 234 -4.11 -1.49 -1.79
N VAL A 235 -2.92 -1.28 -1.27
CA VAL A 235 -1.85 -2.28 -1.34
C VAL A 235 -1.96 -3.12 -0.08
N GLN A 236 -2.18 -4.42 -0.25
CA GLN A 236 -2.11 -5.43 0.79
C GLN A 236 -0.80 -6.19 0.71
N TRP A 237 -0.47 -6.94 1.76
CA TRP A 237 0.60 -7.93 1.69
C TRP A 237 0.04 -9.34 1.61
N SER A 238 0.52 -10.11 0.64
CA SER A 238 0.45 -11.57 0.67
C SER A 238 1.76 -12.16 1.21
N LEU A 239 1.69 -13.41 1.65
CA LEU A 239 2.82 -14.09 2.29
C LEU A 239 3.58 -14.97 1.30
N SER A 240 4.89 -14.73 1.22
CA SER A 240 5.81 -15.52 0.40
C SER A 240 5.95 -16.97 0.90
N ALA A 241 6.02 -17.90 -0.05
CA ALA A 241 6.32 -19.30 0.23
C ALA A 241 7.80 -19.58 0.55
N ARG A 242 8.69 -18.57 0.41
CA ARG A 242 10.15 -18.72 0.49
C ARG A 242 10.60 -19.29 1.84
N HIS A 243 10.03 -18.79 2.94
CA HIS A 243 10.41 -19.14 4.30
C HIS A 243 9.25 -19.78 5.10
N TYR A 244 8.36 -20.50 4.41
CA TYR A 244 7.13 -21.05 5.00
C TYR A 244 7.37 -21.96 6.23
N ASP A 245 8.56 -22.54 6.36
CA ASP A 245 8.96 -23.49 7.37
C ASP A 245 9.34 -22.83 8.72
N VAL A 246 9.71 -21.55 8.71
CA VAL A 246 10.02 -20.80 9.95
C VAL A 246 8.81 -20.05 10.50
N HIS A 247 7.76 -19.85 9.68
CA HIS A 247 6.55 -19.14 10.09
C HIS A 247 5.83 -19.84 11.24
N ARG A 248 5.54 -19.09 12.31
CA ARG A 248 4.85 -19.58 13.50
C ARG A 248 3.40 -19.16 13.48
N TRP A 249 2.53 -20.11 13.18
CA TRP A 249 1.08 -19.93 13.12
C TRP A 249 0.39 -20.41 14.39
N TYR A 250 -0.65 -19.68 14.79
CA TYR A 250 -1.44 -19.96 15.99
C TYR A 250 -2.93 -19.84 15.72
N TYR A 251 -3.74 -20.58 16.46
CA TYR A 251 -5.19 -20.45 16.53
C TYR A 251 -5.65 -20.71 17.96
N PHE A 252 -6.87 -20.31 18.30
CA PHE A 252 -7.47 -20.56 19.61
C PHE A 252 -8.62 -21.56 19.46
N HIS A 253 -8.42 -22.79 19.94
CA HIS A 253 -9.39 -23.87 19.76
C HIS A 253 -10.71 -23.60 20.49
N ARG A 254 -11.87 -23.81 19.84
CA ARG A 254 -13.21 -23.60 20.45
C ARG A 254 -13.40 -22.18 20.98
N MET A 255 -13.02 -21.16 20.22
CA MET A 255 -13.33 -19.78 20.58
C MET A 255 -14.84 -19.58 20.75
N THR A 256 -15.23 -19.01 21.88
CA THR A 256 -16.63 -18.70 22.21
C THR A 256 -17.00 -17.31 21.73
N LYS A 257 -18.29 -16.96 21.79
CA LYS A 257 -18.76 -15.61 21.46
C LYS A 257 -18.10 -14.55 22.34
N SER A 258 -17.81 -14.82 23.62
CA SER A 258 -17.25 -13.84 24.57
C SER A 258 -15.76 -13.50 24.34
N GLU A 259 -15.13 -14.13 23.36
CA GLU A 259 -13.71 -14.01 23.08
C GLU A 259 -13.46 -13.31 21.74
N GLY A 260 -12.38 -12.54 21.66
CA GLY A 260 -11.91 -11.94 20.42
C GLY A 260 -10.41 -12.13 20.23
N ILE A 261 -9.96 -12.15 18.98
CA ILE A 261 -8.56 -11.99 18.63
C ILE A 261 -8.38 -10.54 18.21
N LEU A 262 -7.53 -9.82 18.95
CA LEU A 262 -7.09 -8.49 18.56
C LEU A 262 -5.78 -8.64 17.80
N PHE A 263 -5.67 -8.09 16.59
CA PHE A 263 -4.47 -8.22 15.77
C PHE A 263 -4.23 -6.98 14.91
N LYS A 264 -2.95 -6.63 14.73
CA LYS A 264 -2.53 -5.44 13.98
C LYS A 264 -2.44 -5.74 12.49
N GLN A 265 -2.95 -4.82 11.69
CA GLN A 265 -2.65 -4.73 10.25
C GLN A 265 -1.43 -3.84 10.02
N THR A 266 -1.31 -2.78 10.80
CA THR A 266 -0.15 -1.88 10.82
C THR A 266 -0.06 -1.20 12.17
N ASP A 267 1.15 -0.98 12.66
CA ASP A 267 1.45 -0.04 13.75
C ASP A 267 2.49 0.95 13.24
N SER A 268 2.21 2.24 13.38
CA SER A 268 3.15 3.27 12.95
C SER A 268 4.43 3.24 13.77
N ASP A 269 4.35 2.77 15.03
CA ASP A 269 5.51 2.59 15.89
C ASP A 269 6.41 1.45 15.39
N PHE A 270 7.46 1.82 14.67
CA PHE A 270 8.44 0.90 14.11
C PHE A 270 9.42 0.33 15.13
N THR A 271 9.35 0.75 16.39
CA THR A 271 10.13 0.15 17.49
C THR A 271 9.49 -1.16 17.99
N LYS A 272 8.20 -1.38 17.70
CA LYS A 272 7.48 -2.61 18.02
C LYS A 272 7.85 -3.73 17.05
N THR A 273 7.94 -4.96 17.54
CA THR A 273 8.19 -6.13 16.68
C THR A 273 6.93 -6.66 16.03
N GLY A 274 5.78 -6.50 16.72
CA GLY A 274 4.44 -6.86 16.26
C GLY A 274 3.67 -5.65 15.74
N ARG A 275 3.71 -5.46 14.43
CA ARG A 275 3.13 -4.37 13.65
C ARG A 275 2.13 -4.85 12.60
N SER A 276 2.28 -6.05 12.07
CA SER A 276 1.42 -6.61 11.02
C SER A 276 1.21 -8.11 11.20
N CYS A 277 -0.03 -8.57 11.11
CA CYS A 277 -0.40 -9.95 11.35
C CYS A 277 -1.02 -10.58 10.09
N PHE A 278 -0.29 -11.50 9.47
CA PHE A 278 -0.87 -12.36 8.44
C PHE A 278 -1.89 -13.30 9.07
N HIS A 279 -3.05 -13.41 8.43
CA HIS A 279 -4.16 -14.21 8.93
C HIS A 279 -4.90 -14.92 7.80
N MET A 280 -5.56 -16.03 8.14
CA MET A 280 -6.40 -16.82 7.24
C MET A 280 -7.33 -17.74 8.02
N ALA A 281 -8.40 -18.20 7.40
CA ALA A 281 -9.18 -19.34 7.88
C ALA A 281 -8.49 -20.65 7.49
N VAL A 282 -8.28 -21.55 8.45
CA VAL A 282 -7.64 -22.86 8.23
C VAL A 282 -8.58 -24.01 8.54
N PRO A 283 -8.73 -25.03 7.68
CA PRO A 283 -9.54 -26.19 8.01
C PRO A 283 -8.90 -26.95 9.18
N VAL A 284 -9.73 -27.43 10.12
CA VAL A 284 -9.31 -28.31 11.22
C VAL A 284 -9.45 -29.76 10.75
N PRO A 285 -8.36 -30.54 10.62
CA PRO A 285 -8.45 -31.96 10.31
C PRO A 285 -9.27 -32.69 11.37
N GLY A 286 -10.26 -33.48 10.95
CA GLY A 286 -11.10 -34.25 11.87
C GLY A 286 -12.19 -33.46 12.59
N ALA A 287 -12.50 -32.23 12.14
CA ALA A 287 -13.74 -31.57 12.56
C ALA A 287 -14.96 -32.47 12.26
N PRO A 288 -16.00 -32.49 13.12
CA PRO A 288 -17.21 -33.27 12.88
C PRO A 288 -17.78 -33.00 11.48
N VAL A 289 -18.26 -34.05 10.81
CA VAL A 289 -18.82 -33.94 9.45
C VAL A 289 -20.05 -33.02 9.42
N ASP A 290 -20.78 -32.97 10.54
CA ASP A 290 -21.95 -32.16 10.80
C ASP A 290 -21.64 -30.86 11.56
N ALA A 291 -20.35 -30.50 11.73
CA ALA A 291 -19.98 -29.26 12.40
C ALA A 291 -20.60 -28.06 11.64
N PRO A 292 -21.33 -27.17 12.34
CA PRO A 292 -21.95 -26.03 11.68
C PRO A 292 -20.87 -25.13 11.06
N PRO A 293 -21.14 -24.45 9.94
CA PRO A 293 -20.23 -23.44 9.41
C PRO A 293 -19.94 -22.39 10.48
N ARG A 294 -18.67 -22.09 10.74
CA ARG A 294 -18.26 -20.97 11.58
C ARG A 294 -18.98 -19.68 11.18
N GLU A 295 -19.52 -18.99 12.17
CA GLU A 295 -20.07 -17.65 12.03
C GLU A 295 -19.14 -16.68 12.74
N SER A 296 -18.63 -15.68 12.02
CA SER A 296 -17.68 -14.73 12.61
C SER A 296 -17.90 -13.32 12.09
N ILE A 297 -17.45 -12.34 12.86
CA ILE A 297 -17.35 -10.95 12.44
C ILE A 297 -15.93 -10.45 12.62
N GLU A 298 -15.50 -9.61 11.71
CA GLU A 298 -14.25 -8.86 11.80
C GLU A 298 -14.53 -7.37 11.77
N LEU A 299 -14.13 -6.66 12.81
CA LEU A 299 -14.25 -5.20 12.91
C LEU A 299 -12.87 -4.55 12.76
N ARG A 300 -12.73 -3.69 11.76
CA ARG A 300 -11.52 -2.95 11.41
C ARG A 300 -11.56 -1.56 12.01
N MET A 301 -10.48 -1.15 12.66
CA MET A 301 -10.43 0.16 13.32
C MET A 301 -9.03 0.78 13.33
N TYR A 302 -8.98 2.11 13.31
CA TYR A 302 -7.77 2.88 13.55
C TYR A 302 -7.78 3.43 14.98
N CYS A 303 -6.72 3.12 15.73
CA CYS A 303 -6.46 3.62 17.07
C CYS A 303 -5.39 4.70 17.00
N TYR A 304 -5.54 5.80 17.74
CA TYR A 304 -4.60 6.92 17.75
C TYR A 304 -4.21 7.32 19.18
N TRP A 305 -2.94 7.64 19.38
CA TRP A 305 -2.38 8.09 20.66
C TRP A 305 -1.81 9.50 20.52
N LYS A 306 -2.10 10.37 21.48
CA LYS A 306 -1.51 11.68 21.64
C LYS A 306 -0.15 11.55 22.33
N LYS A 307 0.58 12.66 22.42
CA LYS A 307 1.77 12.76 23.27
C LYS A 307 1.34 12.63 24.74
N HIS A 308 1.90 11.68 25.49
CA HIS A 308 1.76 11.69 26.95
C HIS A 308 2.64 12.81 27.54
N ALA A 309 2.12 13.54 28.53
CA ALA A 309 2.79 14.72 29.09
C ALA A 309 4.13 14.37 29.78
N ASP A 310 4.28 13.13 30.26
CA ASP A 310 5.37 12.69 31.13
C ASP A 310 6.49 11.92 30.40
N THR A 311 6.36 11.68 29.09
CA THR A 311 7.33 10.93 28.27
C THR A 311 8.00 11.86 27.28
N ALA A 312 9.09 12.50 27.70
CA ALA A 312 9.90 13.37 26.83
C ALA A 312 10.46 12.64 25.59
N ASP A 313 10.54 11.30 25.64
CA ASP A 313 11.14 10.43 24.63
C ASP A 313 10.13 9.66 23.77
N GLU A 314 8.82 9.96 23.85
CA GLU A 314 7.82 9.27 23.03
C GLU A 314 7.98 9.62 21.54
N LEU A 315 8.33 8.62 20.75
CA LEU A 315 8.64 8.75 19.34
C LEU A 315 7.39 9.13 18.54
N ASP A 316 7.49 10.21 17.76
CA ASP A 316 6.46 10.58 16.80
C ASP A 316 6.61 9.71 15.56
N THR A 317 5.68 8.77 15.42
CA THR A 317 5.62 7.84 14.30
C THR A 317 4.42 8.06 13.41
N MET A 318 3.61 9.10 13.67
CA MET A 318 2.55 9.46 12.74
C MET A 318 3.15 9.78 11.37
N PRO A 319 2.55 9.26 10.29
CA PRO A 319 2.90 9.68 8.95
C PRO A 319 2.56 11.16 8.77
N THR A 320 3.25 11.78 7.84
CA THR A 320 2.94 13.13 7.36
C THR A 320 2.48 13.02 5.91
N ASN A 321 1.77 14.03 5.39
CA ASN A 321 1.49 14.10 3.96
C ASN A 321 2.78 13.93 3.14
N ARG A 322 3.90 14.48 3.63
CA ARG A 322 5.21 14.31 3.01
C ARG A 322 5.72 12.86 3.00
N SER A 323 5.52 12.09 4.07
CA SER A 323 6.03 10.70 4.13
C SER A 323 5.21 9.71 3.31
N ILE A 324 3.92 10.01 3.06
CA ILE A 324 3.03 9.15 2.25
C ILE A 324 3.04 9.49 0.77
N HIS A 325 3.39 10.72 0.39
CA HIS A 325 3.50 11.10 -1.02
C HIS A 325 4.84 10.64 -1.59
N ARG A 326 4.79 9.70 -2.54
CA ARG A 326 5.96 9.14 -3.24
C ARG A 326 6.86 10.22 -3.88
N HIS A 327 6.28 11.35 -4.28
CA HIS A 327 6.98 12.50 -4.87
C HIS A 327 7.73 13.37 -3.84
N CYS A 328 7.59 13.09 -2.54
CA CYS A 328 8.23 13.85 -1.46
C CYS A 328 9.48 13.16 -0.87
N ILE A 329 9.87 12.00 -1.43
CA ILE A 329 11.15 11.32 -1.14
C ILE A 329 12.26 12.17 -1.75
N ARG A 330 13.13 12.77 -0.91
CA ARG A 330 14.28 13.56 -1.35
C ARG A 330 15.24 12.71 -2.18
N ASP A 331 15.84 13.27 -3.23
CA ASP A 331 16.99 12.64 -3.88
C ASP A 331 18.09 12.44 -2.81
N PRO A 332 18.69 11.25 -2.66
CA PRO A 332 19.84 11.03 -1.78
C PRO A 332 20.96 12.07 -1.94
N ARG A 333 21.10 12.67 -3.14
CA ARG A 333 22.03 13.77 -3.45
C ARG A 333 21.61 15.11 -2.83
N GLU A 334 20.33 15.37 -2.66
CA GLU A 334 19.81 16.55 -1.95
C GLU A 334 19.99 16.41 -0.44
N SER A 335 19.81 15.21 0.10
CA SER A 335 20.06 14.94 1.54
C SER A 335 21.55 15.11 1.93
N LEU A 336 22.47 14.95 0.96
CA LEU A 336 23.90 15.27 1.12
C LEU A 336 24.18 16.78 1.11
N LEU A 337 23.33 17.59 0.48
CA LEU A 337 23.45 19.05 0.40
C LEU A 337 22.81 19.76 1.60
N ASP A 338 21.86 19.09 2.27
CA ASP A 338 21.17 19.58 3.48
C ASP A 338 21.97 19.43 4.78
N GLN A 339 23.14 18.78 4.76
CA GLN A 339 24.03 18.82 5.94
C GLN A 339 24.59 20.24 6.09
N PRO A 340 24.50 20.87 7.27
CA PRO A 340 25.07 22.19 7.47
C PRO A 340 26.60 22.12 7.27
N LEU A 341 27.05 22.56 6.09
CA LEU A 341 28.46 22.71 5.71
C LEU A 341 29.25 23.56 6.73
N GLY A 342 28.56 24.32 7.59
CA GLY A 342 29.14 25.09 8.67
C GLY A 342 29.74 24.28 9.83
N LYS A 343 29.60 22.95 9.87
CA LYS A 343 30.25 22.09 10.90
C LYS A 343 31.11 20.95 10.33
N ALA A 344 31.18 20.79 9.01
CA ALA A 344 31.98 19.73 8.40
C ALA A 344 33.47 20.10 8.44
N SER A 345 34.31 19.22 8.99
CA SER A 345 35.76 19.43 8.97
C SER A 345 36.28 19.40 7.53
N SER A 346 37.36 20.14 7.25
CA SER A 346 37.98 20.23 5.92
C SER A 346 38.30 18.86 5.32
N GLY A 347 38.60 17.87 6.16
CA GLY A 347 38.87 16.48 5.75
C GLY A 347 37.64 15.71 5.26
N GLN A 348 36.44 16.00 5.77
CA GLN A 348 35.19 15.37 5.31
C GLN A 348 34.74 15.92 3.95
N LEU A 349 34.92 17.23 3.75
CA LEU A 349 34.71 17.90 2.46
C LEU A 349 35.66 17.37 1.37
N LEU A 350 36.94 17.19 1.70
CA LEU A 350 37.93 16.65 0.78
C LEU A 350 37.63 15.19 0.40
N LYS A 351 37.18 14.36 1.35
CA LYS A 351 36.72 12.99 1.06
C LYS A 351 35.48 12.94 0.17
N ALA A 352 34.52 13.85 0.37
CA ALA A 352 33.32 13.94 -0.47
C ALA A 352 33.63 14.40 -1.90
N LEU A 353 34.62 15.28 -2.08
CA LEU A 353 35.12 15.74 -3.37
C LEU A 353 35.95 14.66 -4.09
N LEU A 354 36.83 13.97 -3.38
CA LEU A 354 37.68 12.91 -3.95
C LEU A 354 36.89 11.64 -4.27
N GLY A 355 35.79 11.36 -3.57
CA GLY A 355 34.87 10.27 -3.90
C GLY A 355 34.02 10.50 -5.17
N ARG A 356 34.10 11.67 -5.80
CA ARG A 356 33.35 12.04 -7.02
C ARG A 356 34.18 12.00 -8.31
N ILE A 357 35.45 11.60 -8.26
CA ILE A 357 36.28 11.45 -9.47
C ILE A 357 36.39 9.95 -9.79
N PRO A 358 35.83 9.47 -10.91
CA PRO A 358 36.11 8.12 -11.39
C PRO A 358 37.60 8.04 -11.76
N LEU A 359 38.28 7.00 -11.25
CA LEU A 359 39.64 6.58 -11.61
C LEU A 359 39.96 6.83 -13.09
N LEU A 360 40.64 7.93 -13.45
CA LEU A 360 41.49 8.06 -14.64
C LEU A 360 42.19 9.43 -14.66
N GLY A 361 42.98 9.71 -13.63
CA GLY A 361 43.80 10.93 -13.58
C GLY A 361 45.15 10.60 -13.03
N GLU A 362 46.13 10.31 -13.89
CA GLU A 362 47.51 10.67 -13.54
C GLU A 362 48.55 10.78 -14.67
N ARG A 363 48.29 10.45 -15.95
CA ARG A 363 49.44 10.44 -16.90
C ARG A 363 49.34 11.05 -18.31
N ILE A 364 48.23 11.57 -18.85
CA ILE A 364 48.21 11.88 -20.32
C ILE A 364 47.62 13.25 -20.77
N LEU A 365 46.74 13.94 -20.04
CA LEU A 365 45.89 14.96 -20.69
C LEU A 365 46.24 16.45 -20.51
N ALA A 366 47.33 16.81 -19.84
CA ALA A 366 47.76 18.22 -19.72
C ALA A 366 48.29 18.87 -21.03
N PRO A 367 48.98 18.17 -21.96
CA PRO A 367 49.53 18.82 -23.16
C PRO A 367 48.57 18.91 -24.36
N ALA A 368 47.40 18.27 -24.34
CA ALA A 368 46.46 18.25 -25.47
C ALA A 368 45.54 19.49 -25.55
N PHE A 369 45.34 20.20 -24.44
CA PHE A 369 44.41 21.33 -24.36
C PHE A 369 44.95 22.61 -25.03
N ALA A 370 46.27 22.76 -25.17
CA ALA A 370 46.88 23.90 -25.86
C ALA A 370 46.68 23.85 -27.39
N ALA A 371 46.55 22.64 -27.96
CA ALA A 371 46.25 22.46 -29.39
C ALA A 371 44.77 22.76 -29.73
N LEU A 372 43.89 22.73 -28.72
CA LEU A 372 42.46 23.03 -28.84
C LEU A 372 42.17 24.51 -29.16
N CYS A 373 43.10 25.43 -28.93
CA CYS A 373 42.84 26.86 -29.13
C CYS A 373 43.22 27.39 -30.52
N ALA A 374 44.06 26.70 -31.30
CA ALA A 374 44.54 27.18 -32.59
C ALA A 374 43.63 26.80 -33.78
N PHE A 375 42.76 25.80 -33.62
CA PHE A 375 41.95 25.25 -34.73
C PHE A 375 40.53 25.86 -34.83
N VAL A 376 40.10 26.62 -33.82
CA VAL A 376 38.75 27.22 -33.73
C VAL A 376 38.54 28.39 -34.72
N GLY A 377 39.60 28.89 -35.37
CA GLY A 377 39.55 30.12 -36.18
C GLY A 377 39.18 29.97 -37.66
N MET A 378 39.02 28.78 -38.22
CA MET A 378 38.92 28.64 -39.68
C MET A 378 37.84 27.60 -40.07
N LEU A 379 36.90 28.03 -40.92
CA LEU A 379 35.91 27.23 -41.67
C LEU A 379 34.49 27.17 -41.10
N VAL A 380 33.82 28.33 -41.17
CA VAL A 380 32.43 28.55 -41.58
C VAL A 380 31.72 27.31 -42.17
N ARG A 381 30.59 26.89 -41.57
CA ARG A 381 29.39 26.39 -42.30
C ARG A 381 28.17 26.35 -41.39
N ARG A 382 27.05 26.86 -41.93
CA ARG A 382 25.68 26.98 -41.39
C ARG A 382 25.35 26.01 -40.24
N HIS A 383 24.97 26.55 -39.08
CA HIS A 383 24.48 25.73 -37.97
C HIS A 383 23.09 25.13 -38.27
N PRO A 384 22.90 23.81 -38.07
CA PRO A 384 21.57 23.25 -37.88
C PRO A 384 20.98 23.79 -36.56
N PRO A 385 19.65 23.76 -36.35
CA PRO A 385 19.06 24.21 -35.10
C PRO A 385 19.72 23.47 -33.92
N LYS A 386 20.14 24.23 -32.89
CA LYS A 386 20.73 23.67 -31.67
C LYS A 386 19.70 22.74 -31.03
N THR A 387 19.86 21.43 -31.19
CA THR A 387 19.11 20.45 -30.42
C THR A 387 19.64 20.48 -28.99
N MET A 388 18.74 20.50 -28.01
CA MET A 388 19.14 20.30 -26.63
C MET A 388 19.34 18.81 -26.39
N PRO A 389 20.44 18.40 -25.72
CA PRO A 389 20.57 17.02 -25.28
C PRO A 389 19.41 16.68 -24.35
N ASN A 390 18.84 15.49 -24.53
CA ASN A 390 17.76 15.00 -23.68
C ASN A 390 18.22 15.00 -22.22
N LEU A 391 17.40 15.61 -21.36
CA LEU A 391 17.62 15.57 -19.92
C LEU A 391 16.81 14.41 -19.36
N PRO A 392 17.39 13.56 -18.49
CA PRO A 392 16.60 12.57 -17.77
C PRO A 392 15.51 13.29 -16.96
N TYR A 393 14.39 12.61 -16.73
CA TYR A 393 13.34 13.18 -15.88
C TYR A 393 13.93 13.52 -14.52
N SER A 394 13.80 14.78 -14.10
CA SER A 394 14.38 15.23 -12.82
C SER A 394 13.67 14.64 -11.61
N GLY A 395 12.48 14.05 -11.80
CA GLY A 395 11.62 13.56 -10.73
C GLY A 395 10.69 14.64 -10.16
N ASN A 396 10.85 15.90 -10.58
CA ASN A 396 10.02 17.03 -10.17
C ASN A 396 9.57 17.84 -11.40
N PRO A 397 8.26 17.93 -11.70
CA PRO A 397 7.78 18.70 -12.84
C PRO A 397 8.06 20.22 -12.72
N GLU A 398 8.31 20.75 -11.52
CA GLU A 398 8.66 22.16 -11.29
C GLU A 398 10.01 22.56 -11.91
N ASP A 399 10.97 21.64 -12.05
CA ASP A 399 12.29 21.94 -12.66
C ASP A 399 12.17 22.34 -14.14
N TYR A 400 11.02 22.03 -14.73
CA TYR A 400 10.69 22.37 -16.11
C TYR A 400 9.93 23.70 -16.20
N PHE A 401 9.47 24.26 -15.07
CA PHE A 401 8.65 25.48 -15.01
C PHE A 401 9.31 26.65 -15.72
N ASP A 402 10.50 27.07 -15.26
CA ASP A 402 11.21 28.24 -15.82
C ASP A 402 11.50 28.09 -17.31
N ARG A 403 11.70 26.85 -17.76
CA ARG A 403 11.96 26.55 -19.17
C ARG A 403 10.72 26.80 -20.01
N PHE A 404 9.60 26.16 -19.66
CA PHE A 404 8.37 26.30 -20.43
C PHE A 404 7.73 27.68 -20.25
N LEU A 405 7.91 28.32 -19.10
CA LEU A 405 7.54 29.72 -18.90
C LEU A 405 8.30 30.64 -19.87
N ARG A 406 9.62 30.44 -20.07
CA ARG A 406 10.41 31.19 -21.05
C ARG A 406 9.96 30.93 -22.49
N GLU A 407 9.66 29.68 -22.84
CA GLU A 407 9.15 29.35 -24.18
C GLU A 407 7.81 30.05 -24.46
N MET A 408 6.89 30.04 -23.49
CA MET A 408 5.61 30.76 -23.60
C MET A 408 5.79 32.28 -23.68
N GLN A 409 6.72 32.87 -22.92
CA GLN A 409 7.04 34.30 -22.98
C GLN A 409 7.66 34.70 -24.34
N ALA A 410 8.48 33.83 -24.91
CA ALA A 410 9.16 34.05 -26.18
C ALA A 410 8.26 33.80 -27.40
N LEU A 411 7.08 33.18 -27.20
CA LEU A 411 6.19 32.74 -28.28
C LEU A 411 5.81 33.88 -29.26
N PRO A 412 5.41 35.09 -28.83
CA PRO A 412 5.05 36.17 -29.76
C PRO A 412 6.24 36.71 -30.57
N SER A 413 7.47 36.38 -30.18
CA SER A 413 8.71 36.79 -30.87
C SER A 413 9.28 35.67 -31.75
N GLN A 414 8.59 34.52 -31.87
CA GLN A 414 9.00 33.45 -32.75
C GLN A 414 8.79 33.82 -34.23
N PRO A 415 9.51 33.18 -35.17
CA PRO A 415 9.27 33.38 -36.59
C PRO A 415 7.81 33.14 -36.98
N GLN A 416 7.30 33.89 -37.97
CA GLN A 416 5.88 33.86 -38.36
C GLN A 416 5.34 32.44 -38.63
N PHE A 417 6.14 31.56 -39.25
CA PHE A 417 5.71 30.19 -39.53
C PHE A 417 5.45 29.35 -38.27
N VAL A 418 6.09 29.66 -37.13
CA VAL A 418 5.85 29.00 -35.83
C VAL A 418 4.56 29.52 -35.21
N ILE A 419 4.33 30.84 -35.31
CA ILE A 419 3.08 31.49 -34.90
C ILE A 419 1.90 30.92 -35.69
N ASP A 420 2.04 30.74 -37.00
CA ASP A 420 1.00 30.19 -37.88
C ASP A 420 0.70 28.71 -37.58
N ASP A 421 1.72 27.90 -37.27
CA ASP A 421 1.53 26.50 -36.83
C ASP A 421 0.78 26.43 -35.49
N VAL A 422 1.11 27.31 -34.53
CA VAL A 422 0.39 27.39 -33.25
C VAL A 422 -1.07 27.83 -33.47
N ARG A 423 -1.31 28.88 -34.28
CA ARG A 423 -2.66 29.34 -34.63
C ARG A 423 -3.50 28.22 -35.25
N THR A 424 -2.92 27.49 -36.20
CA THR A 424 -3.60 26.38 -36.88
C THR A 424 -3.97 25.25 -35.91
N ARG A 425 -3.14 24.99 -34.90
CA ARG A 425 -3.39 23.91 -33.92
C ARG A 425 -4.50 24.25 -32.94
N ILE A 426 -4.63 25.51 -32.55
CA ILE A 426 -5.63 25.96 -31.57
C ILE A 426 -6.88 26.55 -32.20
N ASP A 427 -6.98 26.54 -33.53
CA ASP A 427 -8.15 27.03 -34.26
C ASP A 427 -9.40 26.25 -33.86
N GLY A 428 -10.44 26.97 -33.42
CA GLY A 428 -11.67 26.39 -32.90
C GLY A 428 -11.62 25.84 -31.47
N CYS A 429 -10.46 25.86 -30.78
CA CYS A 429 -10.35 25.45 -29.37
C CYS A 429 -10.80 26.56 -28.41
N GLY A 430 -11.32 26.18 -27.24
CA GLY A 430 -11.50 27.13 -26.13
C GLY A 430 -10.17 27.57 -25.51
N GLU A 431 -10.13 28.69 -24.78
CA GLU A 431 -8.89 29.27 -24.20
C GLU A 431 -8.05 28.22 -23.44
N ILE A 432 -8.67 27.49 -22.50
CA ILE A 432 -8.00 26.49 -21.67
C ILE A 432 -7.50 25.31 -22.51
N GLU A 433 -8.31 24.87 -23.48
CA GLU A 433 -7.98 23.77 -24.38
C GLU A 433 -6.81 24.13 -25.30
N GLY A 434 -6.77 25.37 -25.81
CA GLY A 434 -5.67 25.89 -26.61
C GLY A 434 -4.36 25.97 -25.82
N ILE A 435 -4.40 26.47 -24.57
CA ILE A 435 -3.23 26.50 -23.67
C ILE A 435 -2.71 25.08 -23.40
N GLN A 436 -3.62 24.13 -23.15
CA GLN A 436 -3.28 22.74 -22.93
C GLN A 436 -2.59 22.13 -24.15
N LEU A 437 -3.13 22.34 -25.36
CA LEU A 437 -2.58 21.77 -26.59
C LEU A 437 -1.19 22.31 -26.92
N VAL A 438 -0.97 23.61 -26.74
CA VAL A 438 0.34 24.25 -26.93
C VAL A 438 1.35 23.75 -25.89
N THR A 439 0.93 23.65 -24.63
CA THR A 439 1.79 23.14 -23.54
C THR A 439 2.18 21.68 -23.77
N GLN A 440 1.24 20.84 -24.19
CA GLN A 440 1.52 19.46 -24.58
C GLN A 440 2.51 19.37 -25.74
N ASN A 441 2.38 20.23 -26.76
CA ASN A 441 3.30 20.25 -27.89
C ASN A 441 4.73 20.63 -27.47
N LEU A 442 4.88 21.62 -26.59
CA LEU A 442 6.17 22.04 -26.06
C LEU A 442 6.85 20.93 -25.26
N VAL A 443 6.08 20.21 -24.42
CA VAL A 443 6.59 19.12 -23.58
C VAL A 443 6.86 17.84 -24.39
N ASP A 444 6.05 17.57 -25.43
CA ASP A 444 6.27 16.47 -26.38
C ASP A 444 7.63 16.57 -27.06
N ASP A 445 8.06 17.82 -27.33
CA ASP A 445 9.40 18.19 -27.78
C ASP A 445 9.87 17.41 -29.01
N ARG A 446 8.98 17.30 -30.00
CA ARG A 446 9.23 16.52 -31.25
C ARG A 446 10.46 16.99 -32.03
N ASN A 447 10.86 18.24 -31.82
CA ASN A 447 12.02 18.87 -32.46
C ASN A 447 13.27 18.93 -31.56
N GLN A 448 13.25 18.29 -30.39
CA GLN A 448 14.36 18.24 -29.42
C GLN A 448 14.93 19.62 -29.05
N LYS A 449 14.05 20.60 -28.86
CA LYS A 449 14.39 21.97 -28.44
C LYS A 449 14.35 22.13 -26.92
N ASN A 450 13.49 21.37 -26.24
CA ASN A 450 13.17 21.55 -24.83
C ASN A 450 13.84 20.51 -23.93
N GLY A 451 14.51 19.51 -24.49
CA GLY A 451 15.23 18.46 -23.76
C GLY A 451 14.31 17.44 -23.10
N THR A 452 13.04 17.40 -23.50
CA THR A 452 12.00 16.50 -22.98
C THR A 452 11.58 15.41 -23.96
N ALA A 453 12.19 15.37 -25.15
CA ALA A 453 11.80 14.41 -26.20
C ALA A 453 11.86 12.95 -25.75
N ALA A 454 12.87 12.59 -24.94
CA ALA A 454 13.06 11.24 -24.41
C ALA A 454 12.26 10.91 -23.13
N LEU A 455 11.47 11.86 -22.60
CA LEU A 455 10.60 11.57 -21.45
C LEU A 455 9.51 10.56 -21.83
N ARG A 456 9.18 9.66 -20.90
CA ARG A 456 8.06 8.72 -21.04
C ARG A 456 6.74 9.49 -21.07
N ALA A 457 5.70 8.90 -21.66
CA ALA A 457 4.38 9.52 -21.76
C ALA A 457 3.83 10.00 -20.40
N ILE A 458 4.03 9.21 -19.34
CA ILE A 458 3.58 9.56 -17.99
C ILE A 458 4.36 10.76 -17.41
N GLU A 459 5.66 10.86 -17.66
CA GLU A 459 6.50 11.98 -17.20
C GLU A 459 6.14 13.28 -17.93
N LYS A 460 5.84 13.18 -19.23
CA LYS A 460 5.32 14.31 -20.02
C LYS A 460 3.97 14.78 -19.49
N GLN A 461 3.08 13.85 -19.13
CA GLN A 461 1.78 14.19 -18.53
C GLN A 461 1.93 14.87 -17.17
N GLU A 462 2.86 14.42 -16.32
CA GLU A 462 3.15 15.06 -15.03
C GLU A 462 3.66 16.50 -15.19
N VAL A 463 4.56 16.75 -16.15
CA VAL A 463 5.04 18.11 -16.46
C VAL A 463 3.90 19.00 -16.99
N VAL A 464 3.10 18.50 -17.93
CA VAL A 464 1.95 19.25 -18.48
C VAL A 464 0.94 19.56 -17.37
N ALA A 465 0.58 18.58 -16.54
CA ALA A 465 -0.38 18.77 -15.47
C ALA A 465 0.10 19.83 -14.47
N TYR A 466 1.37 19.80 -14.07
CA TYR A 466 1.94 20.81 -13.19
C TYR A 466 1.85 22.22 -13.78
N LEU A 467 2.26 22.40 -15.04
CA LEU A 467 2.23 23.70 -15.71
C LEU A 467 0.82 24.27 -15.79
N LEU A 468 -0.19 23.44 -16.08
CA LEU A 468 -1.59 23.87 -16.19
C LEU A 468 -2.24 24.20 -14.83
N HIS A 469 -1.73 23.66 -13.73
CA HIS A 469 -2.18 24.02 -12.38
C HIS A 469 -1.39 25.18 -11.76
N ASN A 470 -0.30 25.62 -12.39
CA ASN A 470 0.49 26.76 -11.92
C ASN A 470 -0.11 28.08 -12.40
N GLU A 471 -0.56 28.92 -11.47
CA GLU A 471 -1.23 30.20 -11.78
C GLU A 471 -0.36 31.17 -12.60
N GLN A 472 0.95 31.22 -12.31
CA GLN A 472 1.88 32.09 -13.03
C GLN A 472 2.06 31.64 -14.48
N TYR A 473 2.21 30.32 -14.71
CA TYR A 473 2.28 29.78 -16.06
C TYR A 473 0.99 30.02 -16.84
N MET A 474 -0.17 29.82 -16.21
CA MET A 474 -1.47 30.06 -16.83
C MET A 474 -1.68 31.55 -17.18
N ALA A 475 -1.27 32.48 -16.30
CA ALA A 475 -1.34 33.91 -16.56
C ALA A 475 -0.46 34.35 -17.74
N VAL A 476 0.77 33.83 -17.83
CA VAL A 476 1.67 34.07 -18.97
C VAL A 476 1.11 33.44 -20.24
N SER A 477 0.62 32.21 -20.17
CA SER A 477 0.06 31.50 -21.32
C SER A 477 -1.12 32.25 -21.94
N ARG A 478 -2.09 32.72 -21.13
CA ARG A 478 -3.21 33.54 -21.59
C ARG A 478 -2.71 34.80 -22.31
N LYS A 479 -1.90 35.60 -21.62
CA LYS A 479 -1.38 36.87 -22.16
C LYS A 479 -0.66 36.69 -23.50
N HIS A 480 0.20 35.68 -23.62
CA HIS A 480 1.05 35.52 -24.78
C HIS A 480 0.38 34.75 -25.93
N LEU A 481 -0.61 33.89 -25.66
CA LEU A 481 -1.43 33.29 -26.71
C LEU A 481 -2.46 34.28 -27.28
N ASP A 482 -3.02 35.18 -26.47
CA ASP A 482 -3.89 36.25 -26.97
C ASP A 482 -3.15 37.17 -27.96
N LEU A 483 -1.89 37.52 -27.65
CA LEU A 483 -1.01 38.29 -28.55
C LEU A 483 -0.66 37.54 -29.83
N VAL A 484 -0.68 36.21 -29.79
CA VAL A 484 -0.48 35.34 -30.95
C VAL A 484 -1.76 35.23 -31.76
N LEU A 485 -2.95 35.42 -31.20
CA LEU A 485 -4.24 35.34 -31.91
C LEU A 485 -4.68 36.67 -32.55
N LEU A 486 -4.12 37.81 -32.11
CA LEU A 486 -4.24 39.14 -32.75
C LEU A 486 -3.41 39.23 -34.05
#